data_AF-A0A7Y6BSF4-F1
#
_entry.id   AF-A0A7Y6BSF4-F1
#
_cell.length_a   1.000
_cell.length_b   1.000
_cell.length_c   1.000
_cell.angle_alpha   90.00
_cell.angle_beta   90.00
_cell.angle_gamma   90.00
#
_symmetry.space_group_name_H-M   'P 1'
#
loop_
_entity.id
_entity.type
_entity.pdbx_description
1 polymer ?
#
loop_
_entity_poly.entity_id
_entity_poly.type
_entity_poly.pdbx_seq_one_letter_code
_entity_poly.pdbx_strand_id
1 'polypeptide(L)'
;MRSLSQINLLSKGLNELADEKRGIHSYLLGKFEKYSRCYLDIRLPHYEILRAKSFLDDVMELTDHSIMITIEDLVGTLYDQFLNQVRHAAKISTLGTKVLKKKEELEGNSNKIVTSFEQINPNHWALVEKKVPAKVKRKIIRIEMHRKYIERGEIFLYDMTKIMPEFQLTLEELISLLLLDFVHEVEKGNSKKIMDQIIKST
;
A
#
# COMPACT_ATOMS: atom_id res chain seq x y z
N MET A 1 -13.27 5.20 18.99
CA MET A 1 -13.12 4.72 17.60
C MET A 1 -11.67 4.24 17.43
N ARG A 2 -11.43 3.09 16.77
CA ARG A 2 -10.06 2.60 16.51
C ARG A 2 -9.32 3.56 15.57
N SER A 3 -8.00 3.66 15.72
CA SER A 3 -7.13 4.38 14.79
C SER A 3 -7.08 3.65 13.44
N LEU A 4 -7.58 4.29 12.37
CA LEU A 4 -7.62 3.71 11.01
C LEU A 4 -6.40 4.11 10.18
N SER A 5 -5.71 5.19 10.56
CA SER A 5 -4.43 5.63 9.99
C SER A 5 -3.59 6.29 11.08
N GLN A 6 -2.34 6.63 10.77
CA GLN A 6 -1.48 7.46 11.62
C GLN A 6 -2.07 8.86 11.88
N ILE A 7 -2.83 9.40 10.93
CA ILE A 7 -3.32 10.78 10.96
C ILE A 7 -4.73 10.88 11.56
N ASN A 8 -5.52 9.80 11.48
CA ASN A 8 -6.91 9.66 11.92
C ASN A 8 -7.79 10.85 11.53
N LEU A 9 -7.90 11.06 10.23
CA LEU A 9 -8.67 12.15 9.66
C LEU A 9 -10.19 11.98 9.87
N LEU A 10 -10.69 10.75 9.91
CA LEU A 10 -12.10 10.45 10.14
C LEU A 10 -12.56 10.93 11.52
N SER A 11 -11.79 10.64 12.57
CA SER A 11 -12.14 11.11 13.92
C SER A 11 -12.07 12.63 14.02
N LYS A 12 -11.09 13.25 13.34
CA LYS A 12 -10.99 14.72 13.28
C LYS A 12 -12.22 15.30 12.59
N GLY A 13 -12.59 14.77 11.42
CA GLY A 13 -13.78 15.19 10.67
C GLY A 13 -15.08 14.99 11.45
N LEU A 14 -15.25 13.88 12.18
CA LEU A 14 -16.43 13.64 13.02
C LEU A 14 -16.52 14.64 14.18
N ASN A 15 -15.39 14.95 14.85
CA ASN A 15 -15.35 15.96 15.90
C ASN A 15 -15.67 17.36 15.35
N GLU A 16 -15.13 17.70 14.17
CA GLU A 16 -15.39 18.96 13.49
C GLU A 16 -16.86 19.13 13.07
N LEU A 17 -17.57 18.04 12.76
CA LEU A 17 -19.00 18.04 12.45
C LEU A 17 -19.87 18.15 13.70
N ALA A 18 -19.42 17.64 14.84
CA ALA A 18 -20.13 17.75 16.12
C ALA A 18 -20.08 19.18 16.70
N ASP A 19 -19.07 19.96 16.33
CA ASP A 19 -18.98 21.38 16.70
C ASP A 19 -19.92 22.24 15.81
N GLU A 20 -21.14 22.48 16.30
CA GLU A 20 -22.21 23.26 15.61
C GLU A 20 -21.83 24.72 15.27
N LYS A 21 -20.70 25.25 15.77
CA LYS A 21 -20.32 26.67 15.68
C LYS A 21 -19.50 27.02 14.43
N ARG A 22 -19.99 26.71 13.23
CA ARG A 22 -19.24 26.96 11.98
C ARG A 22 -20.02 27.82 10.99
N GLY A 23 -19.67 29.12 10.94
CA GLY A 23 -20.17 30.08 9.95
C GLY A 23 -19.56 29.88 8.54
N ILE A 24 -20.08 30.59 7.53
CA ILE A 24 -19.76 30.41 6.08
C ILE A 24 -18.25 30.43 5.78
N HIS A 25 -17.46 31.23 6.51
CA HIS A 25 -16.00 31.31 6.37
C HIS A 25 -15.27 30.00 6.72
N SER A 26 -15.76 29.26 7.72
CA SER A 26 -15.18 27.96 8.10
C SER A 26 -15.44 26.90 7.04
N TYR A 27 -16.57 26.98 6.32
CA TYR A 27 -16.88 26.08 5.21
C TYR A 27 -15.97 26.32 4.01
N LEU A 28 -15.67 27.58 3.71
CA LEU A 28 -14.70 27.94 2.67
C LEU A 28 -13.29 27.49 3.03
N LEU A 29 -12.84 27.73 4.28
CA LEU A 29 -11.52 27.30 4.75
C LEU A 29 -11.38 25.76 4.70
N GLY A 30 -12.41 25.03 5.14
CA GLY A 30 -12.45 23.57 5.08
C GLY A 30 -12.40 23.00 3.65
N LYS A 31 -12.81 23.75 2.62
CA LYS A 31 -12.59 23.35 1.22
C LYS A 31 -11.12 23.42 0.82
N PHE A 32 -10.35 24.39 1.34
CA PHE A 32 -8.93 24.51 1.04
C PHE A 32 -8.09 23.47 1.79
N GLU A 33 -8.46 23.14 3.04
CA GLU A 33 -7.78 22.11 3.83
C GLU A 33 -7.84 20.70 3.20
N LYS A 34 -8.87 20.41 2.39
CA LYS A 34 -9.00 19.14 1.65
C LYS A 34 -7.85 18.88 0.67
N TYR A 35 -7.17 19.92 0.20
CA TYR A 35 -6.04 19.82 -0.71
C TYR A 35 -4.69 19.85 -0.01
N SER A 36 -4.68 19.96 1.32
CA SER A 36 -3.44 19.88 2.10
C SER A 36 -2.71 18.56 1.82
N ARG A 37 -1.38 18.65 1.69
CA ARG A 37 -0.50 17.50 1.51
C ARG A 37 -0.24 16.85 2.87
N CYS A 38 -0.33 15.54 2.92
CA CYS A 38 -0.15 14.75 4.13
C CYS A 38 0.84 13.62 3.83
N TYR A 39 1.60 13.25 4.85
CA TYR A 39 2.61 12.21 4.76
C TYR A 39 2.13 10.96 5.49
N LEU A 40 2.27 9.80 4.85
CA LEU A 40 2.05 8.49 5.46
C LEU A 40 3.35 7.69 5.40
N ASP A 41 3.64 6.95 6.46
CA ASP A 41 4.83 6.11 6.54
C ASP A 41 4.40 4.64 6.36
N ILE A 42 4.67 4.06 5.19
CA ILE A 42 4.35 2.66 4.86
C ILE A 42 5.56 1.76 5.10
N ARG A 43 5.32 0.51 5.55
CA ARG A 43 6.37 -0.43 5.91
C ARG A 43 6.39 -1.61 4.95
N LEU A 44 7.50 -1.78 4.24
CA LEU A 44 7.63 -2.79 3.18
C LEU A 44 8.94 -3.58 3.29
N PRO A 45 8.98 -4.84 2.83
CA PRO A 45 10.22 -5.60 2.68
C PRO A 45 11.21 -4.91 1.73
N HIS A 46 12.51 -4.96 2.05
CA HIS A 46 13.56 -4.35 1.20
C HIS A 46 13.56 -4.91 -0.22
N TYR A 47 13.38 -6.22 -0.36
CA TYR A 47 13.42 -6.89 -1.65
C TYR A 47 12.30 -6.42 -2.57
N GLU A 48 11.07 -6.32 -2.07
CA GLU A 48 9.92 -5.86 -2.86
C GLU A 48 10.06 -4.40 -3.31
N ILE A 49 10.69 -3.56 -2.47
CA ILE A 49 11.02 -2.18 -2.86
C ILE A 49 12.04 -2.16 -4.00
N LEU A 50 13.10 -2.96 -3.91
CA LEU A 50 14.13 -3.02 -4.95
C LEU A 50 13.55 -3.55 -6.26
N ARG A 51 12.69 -4.56 -6.20
CA ARG A 51 12.02 -5.12 -7.37
C ARG A 51 11.08 -4.10 -8.01
N ALA A 52 10.28 -3.38 -7.23
CA ALA A 52 9.44 -2.31 -7.74
C ALA A 52 10.27 -1.22 -8.44
N LYS A 53 11.41 -0.83 -7.86
CA LYS A 53 12.32 0.15 -8.48
C LYS A 53 12.90 -0.36 -9.81
N SER A 54 13.43 -1.58 -9.83
CA SER A 54 13.95 -2.19 -11.06
C SER A 54 12.89 -2.23 -12.17
N PHE A 55 11.64 -2.54 -11.81
CA PHE A 55 10.54 -2.51 -12.78
C PHE A 55 10.25 -1.10 -13.31
N LEU A 56 10.31 -0.08 -12.46
CA LEU A 56 10.14 1.30 -12.90
C LEU A 56 11.31 1.75 -13.80
N ASP A 57 12.53 1.31 -13.51
CA ASP A 57 13.69 1.54 -14.36
C ASP A 57 13.48 0.92 -15.75
N ASP A 58 13.00 -0.33 -15.82
CA ASP A 58 12.66 -0.99 -17.09
C ASP A 58 11.59 -0.19 -17.88
N VAL A 59 10.58 0.37 -17.19
CA VAL A 59 9.54 1.21 -17.82
C VAL A 59 10.13 2.51 -18.37
N MET A 60 11.06 3.14 -17.64
CA MET A 60 11.74 4.35 -18.11
C MET A 60 12.61 4.05 -19.34
N GLU A 61 13.34 2.94 -19.33
CA GLU A 61 14.15 2.51 -20.48
C GLU A 61 13.29 2.24 -21.71
N LEU A 62 12.16 1.54 -21.55
CA LEU A 62 11.24 1.22 -22.66
C LEU A 62 10.52 2.44 -23.24
N THR A 63 10.40 3.52 -22.47
CA THR A 63 9.74 4.76 -22.90
C THR A 63 10.74 5.83 -23.35
N ASP A 64 12.00 5.45 -23.59
CA ASP A 64 13.10 6.38 -23.91
C ASP A 64 13.18 7.55 -22.92
N HIS A 65 12.89 7.28 -21.65
CA HIS A 65 12.87 8.25 -20.54
C HIS A 65 11.88 9.41 -20.74
N SER A 66 10.91 9.26 -21.64
CA SER A 66 9.84 10.25 -21.81
C SER A 66 8.90 10.31 -20.61
N ILE A 67 8.79 9.20 -19.87
CA ILE A 67 7.95 9.06 -18.68
C ILE A 67 8.86 8.80 -17.48
N MET A 68 8.86 9.73 -16.52
CA MET A 68 9.60 9.62 -15.26
C MET A 68 8.62 9.27 -14.14
N ILE A 69 8.72 8.05 -13.60
CA ILE A 69 7.81 7.56 -12.55
C ILE A 69 8.62 7.16 -11.32
N THR A 70 8.26 7.73 -10.17
CA THR A 70 8.83 7.35 -8.89
C THR A 70 7.99 6.28 -8.19
N ILE A 71 8.55 5.66 -7.13
CA ILE A 71 7.78 4.74 -6.30
C ILE A 71 6.59 5.43 -5.61
N GLU A 72 6.70 6.72 -5.33
CA GLU A 72 5.60 7.51 -4.75
C GLU A 72 4.47 7.69 -5.76
N ASP A 73 4.80 7.97 -7.02
CA ASP A 73 3.83 8.07 -8.12
C ASP A 73 3.15 6.73 -8.39
N LEU A 74 3.91 5.63 -8.35
CA LEU A 74 3.36 4.28 -8.46
C LEU A 74 2.35 4.00 -7.33
N VAL A 75 2.73 4.30 -6.08
CA VAL A 75 1.83 4.13 -4.93
C VAL A 75 0.58 5.00 -5.07
N GLY A 76 0.74 6.26 -5.49
CA GLY A 76 -0.38 7.17 -5.75
C GLY A 76 -1.32 6.64 -6.83
N THR A 77 -0.78 6.11 -7.92
CA THR A 77 -1.53 5.53 -9.04
C THR A 77 -2.29 4.28 -8.62
N LEU A 78 -1.64 3.35 -7.92
CA LEU A 78 -2.27 2.14 -7.40
C LEU A 78 -3.40 2.48 -6.43
N TYR A 79 -3.18 3.48 -5.58
CA TYR A 79 -4.18 3.91 -4.62
C TYR A 79 -5.37 4.63 -5.28
N ASP A 80 -5.13 5.49 -6.28
CA ASP A 80 -6.22 6.11 -7.04
C ASP A 80 -7.04 5.07 -7.81
N GLN A 81 -6.39 4.09 -8.44
CA GLN A 81 -7.07 2.94 -9.07
C GLN A 81 -7.92 2.16 -8.06
N PHE A 82 -7.41 1.92 -6.86
CA PHE A 82 -8.18 1.28 -5.79
C PHE A 82 -9.41 2.12 -5.40
N LEU A 83 -9.26 3.42 -5.15
CA LEU A 83 -10.38 4.30 -4.82
C LEU A 83 -11.41 4.39 -5.96
N ASN A 84 -10.94 4.36 -7.22
CA ASN A 84 -11.81 4.29 -8.39
C ASN A 84 -12.60 2.97 -8.44
N GLN A 85 -12.00 1.85 -8.04
CA GLN A 85 -12.72 0.58 -7.87
C GLN A 85 -13.75 0.67 -6.74
N VAL A 86 -13.41 1.26 -5.59
CA VAL A 86 -14.35 1.49 -4.49
C VAL A 86 -15.57 2.28 -4.96
N ARG A 87 -15.36 3.33 -5.77
CA ARG A 87 -16.45 4.18 -6.30
C ARG A 87 -17.40 3.43 -7.24
N HIS A 88 -16.89 2.52 -8.06
CA HIS A 88 -17.68 1.81 -9.07
C HIS A 88 -18.08 0.39 -8.66
N ALA A 89 -17.65 -0.08 -7.48
CA ALA A 89 -17.95 -1.42 -7.01
C ALA A 89 -19.45 -1.53 -6.70
N ALA A 90 -20.15 -2.40 -7.44
CA ALA A 90 -21.57 -2.69 -7.20
C ALA A 90 -21.81 -3.28 -5.79
N LYS A 91 -20.83 -4.03 -5.25
CA LYS A 91 -20.87 -4.59 -3.90
C LYS A 91 -19.54 -4.38 -3.19
N ILE A 92 -19.50 -3.41 -2.28
CA ILE A 92 -18.29 -3.06 -1.54
C ILE A 92 -17.76 -4.22 -0.66
N SER A 93 -18.65 -5.11 -0.20
CA SER A 93 -18.28 -6.33 0.55
C SER A 93 -17.40 -7.28 -0.26
N THR A 94 -17.63 -7.40 -1.58
CA THR A 94 -16.80 -8.25 -2.45
C THR A 94 -15.39 -7.71 -2.62
N LEU A 95 -15.23 -6.39 -2.55
CA LEU A 95 -13.92 -5.75 -2.55
C LEU A 95 -13.20 -5.99 -1.22
N GLY A 96 -13.91 -5.87 -0.09
CA GLY A 96 -13.39 -6.18 1.24
C GLY A 96 -12.88 -7.62 1.36
N THR A 97 -13.66 -8.61 0.92
CA THR A 97 -13.24 -10.02 0.91
C THR A 97 -12.01 -10.26 0.04
N LYS A 98 -11.94 -9.60 -1.14
CA LYS A 98 -10.77 -9.67 -2.02
C LYS A 98 -9.51 -9.11 -1.35
N VAL A 99 -9.63 -8.01 -0.62
CA VAL A 99 -8.51 -7.41 0.12
C VAL A 99 -8.01 -8.36 1.22
N LEU A 100 -8.92 -8.95 2.01
CA LEU A 100 -8.55 -9.91 3.05
C LEU A 100 -7.87 -11.16 2.48
N LYS A 101 -8.42 -11.73 1.41
CA LYS A 101 -7.81 -12.88 0.75
C LYS A 101 -6.39 -12.59 0.26
N LYS A 102 -6.16 -11.41 -0.33
CA LYS A 102 -4.81 -10.98 -0.76
C LYS A 102 -3.85 -10.84 0.42
N LYS A 103 -4.34 -10.33 1.57
CA LYS A 103 -3.54 -10.27 2.80
C LYS A 103 -3.10 -11.68 3.22
N GLU A 104 -4.02 -12.63 3.27
CA GLU A 104 -3.72 -14.03 3.62
C GLU A 104 -2.73 -14.67 2.65
N GLU A 105 -2.92 -14.48 1.34
CA GLU A 105 -2.03 -14.99 0.29
C GLU A 105 -0.60 -14.44 0.44
N LEU A 106 -0.46 -13.13 0.68
CA LEU A 106 0.84 -12.47 0.82
C LEU A 106 1.53 -12.78 2.16
N GLU A 107 0.78 -12.91 3.24
CA GLU A 107 1.31 -13.37 4.53
C GLU A 107 1.82 -14.81 4.43
N GLY A 108 1.08 -15.70 3.76
CA GLY A 108 1.50 -17.09 3.50
C GLY A 108 2.80 -17.18 2.69
N ASN A 109 2.96 -16.32 1.68
CA ASN A 109 4.16 -16.27 0.83
C ASN A 109 5.41 -15.71 1.55
N SER A 110 5.23 -14.94 2.62
CA SER A 110 6.33 -14.30 3.35
C SER A 110 7.14 -15.26 4.24
N ASN A 111 6.60 -16.45 4.55
CA ASN A 111 7.23 -17.48 5.37
C ASN A 111 8.21 -18.37 4.58
N LYS A 112 9.03 -17.79 3.69
CA LYS A 112 10.07 -18.55 2.98
C LYS A 112 11.14 -18.99 3.97
N ILE A 113 11.25 -20.30 4.19
CA ILE A 113 12.35 -20.92 4.93
C ILE A 113 13.58 -20.85 4.04
N VAL A 114 14.66 -20.21 4.53
CA VAL A 114 15.93 -20.17 3.81
C VAL A 114 16.85 -21.21 4.42
N THR A 115 17.40 -22.05 3.56
CA THR A 115 18.50 -22.94 3.92
C THR A 115 19.78 -22.11 4.02
N SER A 116 20.30 -21.97 5.23
CA SER A 116 21.62 -21.39 5.49
C SER A 116 22.62 -22.52 5.73
N PHE A 117 23.84 -22.36 5.22
CA PHE A 117 24.94 -23.28 5.46
C PHE A 117 25.89 -22.65 6.48
N GLU A 118 26.00 -23.24 7.67
CA GLU A 118 26.95 -22.80 8.70
C GLU A 118 28.15 -23.78 8.70
N GLN A 119 29.38 -23.24 8.72
CA GLN A 119 30.58 -24.05 8.96
C GLN A 119 30.66 -24.41 10.44
N ILE A 120 30.80 -25.70 10.73
CA ILE A 120 30.88 -26.21 12.11
C ILE A 120 32.26 -25.95 12.72
N ASN A 121 33.32 -25.93 11.90
CA ASN A 121 34.71 -25.83 12.38
C ASN A 121 35.63 -25.20 11.31
N PRO A 122 36.57 -24.30 11.65
CA PRO A 122 37.42 -23.62 10.66
C PRO A 122 38.31 -24.53 9.81
N ASN A 123 38.60 -25.76 10.30
CA ASN A 123 39.49 -26.73 9.64
C ASN A 123 38.74 -27.85 8.91
N HIS A 124 37.43 -27.72 8.66
CA HIS A 124 36.64 -28.77 8.01
C HIS A 124 35.73 -28.20 6.92
N TRP A 125 35.72 -28.82 5.74
CA TRP A 125 34.91 -28.41 4.59
C TRP A 125 33.43 -28.85 4.66
N ALA A 126 32.97 -29.47 5.76
CA ALA A 126 31.56 -29.82 5.89
C ALA A 126 30.72 -28.63 6.36
N LEU A 127 29.68 -28.35 5.58
CA LEU A 127 28.64 -27.38 5.87
C LEU A 127 27.43 -28.12 6.43
N VAL A 128 26.83 -27.61 7.50
CA VAL A 128 25.55 -28.14 8.00
C VAL A 128 24.42 -27.30 7.44
N GLU A 129 23.43 -27.98 6.88
CA GLU A 129 22.20 -27.38 6.45
C GLU A 129 21.34 -26.98 7.66
N LYS A 130 21.10 -25.68 7.82
CA LYS A 130 20.24 -25.13 8.87
C LYS A 130 19.12 -24.32 8.24
N LYS A 131 17.89 -24.77 8.45
CA LYS A 131 16.69 -24.06 8.03
C LYS A 131 16.41 -22.93 9.02
N VAL A 132 16.64 -21.70 8.60
CA VAL A 132 16.38 -20.50 9.42
C VAL A 132 15.24 -19.72 8.74
N PRO A 133 14.27 -19.19 9.49
CA PRO A 133 13.28 -18.28 8.91
C PRO A 133 14.01 -17.09 8.30
N ALA A 134 13.71 -16.77 7.04
CA ALA A 134 14.29 -15.61 6.39
C ALA A 134 13.98 -14.36 7.22
N LYS A 135 15.00 -13.71 7.80
CA LYS A 135 14.82 -12.41 8.44
C LYS A 135 14.60 -11.37 7.33
N VAL A 136 13.34 -11.14 6.98
CA VAL A 136 12.97 -10.13 5.99
C VAL A 136 13.22 -8.74 6.57
N LYS A 137 14.28 -8.07 6.09
CA LYS A 137 14.55 -6.67 6.43
C LYS A 137 13.43 -5.80 5.87
N ARG A 138 12.88 -4.91 6.69
CA ARG A 138 11.80 -3.98 6.33
C ARG A 138 12.28 -2.55 6.38
N LYS A 139 11.85 -1.74 5.41
CA LYS A 139 12.11 -0.31 5.31
C LYS A 139 10.80 0.46 5.43
N ILE A 140 10.87 1.62 6.06
CA ILE A 140 9.79 2.59 6.07
C ILE A 140 10.00 3.54 4.88
N ILE A 141 8.96 3.71 4.07
CA ILE A 141 8.91 4.68 2.98
C ILE A 141 7.86 5.72 3.34
N ARG A 142 8.23 7.00 3.23
CA ARG A 142 7.30 8.11 3.36
C ARG A 142 6.66 8.36 2.01
N ILE A 143 5.33 8.42 1.98
CA ILE A 143 4.57 8.76 0.78
C ILE A 143 3.79 10.04 1.05
N GLU A 144 3.73 10.92 0.06
CA GLU A 144 2.95 12.14 0.11
C GLU A 144 1.65 11.96 -0.67
N MET A 145 0.52 12.39 -0.09
CA MET A 145 -0.75 12.43 -0.80
C MET A 145 -1.68 13.52 -0.27
N HIS A 146 -2.65 13.92 -1.09
CA HIS A 146 -3.65 14.89 -0.64
C HIS A 146 -4.57 14.29 0.43
N ARG A 147 -4.89 15.11 1.43
CA ARG A 147 -5.79 14.80 2.54
C ARG A 147 -7.09 14.13 2.09
N LYS A 148 -7.71 14.65 1.02
CA LYS A 148 -8.95 14.09 0.45
C LYS A 148 -8.88 12.59 0.12
N TYR A 149 -7.72 12.07 -0.27
CA TYR A 149 -7.56 10.66 -0.63
C TYR A 149 -7.42 9.80 0.62
N ILE A 150 -6.65 10.26 1.61
CA ILE A 150 -6.52 9.60 2.93
C ILE A 150 -7.89 9.48 3.60
N GLU A 151 -8.65 10.57 3.63
CA GLU A 151 -10.01 10.58 4.20
C GLU A 151 -10.92 9.53 3.55
N ARG A 152 -10.89 9.42 2.21
CA ARG A 152 -11.68 8.41 1.49
C ARG A 152 -11.27 6.99 1.85
N GLY A 153 -9.97 6.75 2.02
CA GLY A 153 -9.46 5.47 2.52
C GLY A 153 -9.98 5.13 3.90
N GLU A 154 -9.91 6.07 4.84
CA GLU A 154 -10.39 5.85 6.21
C GLU A 154 -11.91 5.62 6.24
N ILE A 155 -12.69 6.34 5.45
CA ILE A 155 -14.13 6.10 5.30
C ILE A 155 -14.38 4.68 4.79
N PHE A 156 -13.66 4.25 3.75
CA PHE A 156 -13.75 2.88 3.23
C PHE A 156 -13.46 1.84 4.32
N LEU A 157 -12.35 1.98 5.05
CA LEU A 157 -11.98 1.04 6.13
C LEU A 157 -13.03 0.99 7.23
N TYR A 158 -13.59 2.15 7.59
CA TYR A 158 -14.66 2.25 8.58
C TYR A 158 -15.94 1.55 8.12
N ASP A 159 -16.35 1.77 6.88
CA ASP A 159 -17.50 1.09 6.28
C ASP A 159 -17.28 -0.42 6.20
N MET A 160 -16.05 -0.86 5.88
CA MET A 160 -15.71 -2.29 5.90
C MET A 160 -15.81 -2.88 7.29
N THR A 161 -15.32 -2.17 8.31
CA THR A 161 -15.41 -2.63 9.70
C THR A 161 -16.86 -2.82 10.16
N LYS A 162 -17.81 -2.02 9.63
CA LYS A 162 -19.24 -2.16 9.92
C LYS A 162 -19.87 -3.39 9.26
N ILE A 163 -19.45 -3.69 8.03
CA ILE A 163 -20.00 -4.80 7.24
C ILE A 163 -19.36 -6.13 7.67
N MET A 164 -18.07 -6.11 7.99
CA MET A 164 -17.20 -7.26 8.28
C MET A 164 -16.33 -6.93 9.51
N PRO A 165 -16.73 -7.33 10.74
CA PRO A 165 -15.98 -7.03 11.96
C PRO A 165 -14.55 -7.62 12.01
N GLU A 166 -14.30 -8.68 11.24
CA GLU A 166 -12.99 -9.30 11.05
C GLU A 166 -12.04 -8.45 10.21
N PHE A 167 -12.56 -7.44 9.50
CA PHE A 167 -11.77 -6.56 8.65
C PHE A 167 -10.94 -5.59 9.50
N GLN A 168 -9.75 -6.04 9.90
CA GLN A 168 -8.80 -5.28 10.69
C GLN A 168 -7.57 -4.92 9.86
N LEU A 169 -7.59 -3.71 9.31
CA LEU A 169 -6.54 -3.18 8.46
C LEU A 169 -6.38 -1.67 8.68
N THR A 170 -5.15 -1.18 8.73
CA THR A 170 -4.89 0.27 8.69
C THR A 170 -4.71 0.75 7.24
N LEU A 171 -4.80 2.05 7.02
CA LEU A 171 -4.59 2.61 5.69
C LEU A 171 -3.17 2.34 5.16
N GLU A 172 -2.16 2.40 6.03
CA GLU A 172 -0.77 2.11 5.68
C GLU A 172 -0.59 0.64 5.30
N GLU A 173 -1.25 -0.28 6.01
CA GLU A 173 -1.27 -1.69 5.67
C GLU A 173 -1.97 -1.93 4.33
N LEU A 174 -3.06 -1.22 4.05
CA LEU A 174 -3.79 -1.33 2.78
C LEU A 174 -2.91 -0.89 1.61
N ILE A 175 -2.26 0.26 1.74
CA ILE A 175 -1.36 0.79 0.70
C ILE A 175 -0.17 -0.15 0.53
N SER A 176 0.39 -0.68 1.62
CA SER A 176 1.47 -1.66 1.56
C SER A 176 1.01 -2.93 0.82
N LEU A 177 -0.20 -3.41 1.09
CA LEU A 177 -0.80 -4.56 0.44
C LEU A 177 -0.98 -4.34 -1.07
N LEU A 178 -1.44 -3.15 -1.48
CA LEU A 178 -1.60 -2.80 -2.90
C LEU A 178 -0.27 -2.85 -3.65
N LEU A 179 0.80 -2.31 -3.05
CA LEU A 179 2.12 -2.37 -3.67
C LEU A 179 2.67 -3.80 -3.71
N LEU A 180 2.51 -4.58 -2.63
CA LEU A 180 2.96 -5.97 -2.59
C LEU A 180 2.24 -6.84 -3.63
N ASP A 181 0.94 -6.65 -3.78
CA ASP A 181 0.13 -7.32 -4.79
C ASP A 181 0.59 -6.96 -6.20
N PHE A 182 0.84 -5.69 -6.46
CA PHE A 182 1.42 -5.23 -7.73
C PHE A 182 2.74 -5.92 -8.04
N VAL A 183 3.68 -5.92 -7.09
CA VAL A 183 5.01 -6.53 -7.28
C VAL A 183 4.90 -8.04 -7.50
N HIS A 184 3.97 -8.70 -6.80
CA HIS A 184 3.71 -10.13 -6.99
C HIS A 184 3.11 -10.44 -8.37
N GLU A 185 2.24 -9.57 -8.90
CA GLU A 185 1.73 -9.71 -10.27
C GLU A 185 2.82 -9.48 -11.34
N VAL A 186 3.78 -8.58 -11.08
CA VAL A 186 4.97 -8.43 -11.92
C VAL A 186 5.82 -9.71 -11.89
N GLU A 187 6.01 -10.33 -10.73
CA GLU A 187 6.75 -11.60 -10.58
C GLU A 187 6.12 -12.76 -11.36
N LYS A 188 4.79 -12.83 -11.46
CA LYS A 188 4.08 -13.86 -12.24
C LYS A 188 4.24 -13.72 -13.76
N GLY A 189 4.92 -12.68 -14.25
CA GLY A 189 5.16 -12.48 -15.69
C GLY A 189 4.07 -11.70 -16.41
N ASN A 190 3.15 -11.03 -15.70
CA ASN A 190 2.15 -10.13 -16.29
C ASN A 190 2.73 -8.73 -16.65
N SER A 191 4.05 -8.60 -16.69
CA SER A 191 4.77 -7.31 -16.76
C SER A 191 4.31 -6.45 -17.94
N LYS A 192 4.19 -6.99 -19.16
CA LYS A 192 3.81 -6.21 -20.34
C LYS A 192 2.43 -5.55 -20.23
N LYS A 193 1.42 -6.30 -19.74
CA LYS A 193 0.06 -5.78 -19.56
C LYS A 193 0.02 -4.69 -18.48
N ILE A 194 0.80 -4.88 -17.41
CA ILE A 194 0.89 -3.94 -16.30
C ILE A 194 1.61 -2.66 -16.74
N MET A 195 2.68 -2.77 -17.53
CA MET A 195 3.37 -1.62 -18.13
C MET A 195 2.41 -0.78 -18.98
N ASP A 196 1.66 -1.42 -19.88
CA ASP A 196 0.68 -0.72 -20.73
C ASP A 196 -0.40 0.01 -19.89
N GLN A 197 -0.75 -0.52 -18.72
CA GLN A 197 -1.70 0.12 -17.80
C GLN A 197 -1.10 1.35 -17.12
N ILE A 198 0.16 1.28 -16.70
CA ILE A 198 0.87 2.40 -16.06
C ILE A 198 1.08 3.53 -17.06
N ILE A 199 1.54 3.22 -18.28
CA ILE A 199 1.77 4.20 -19.33
C ILE A 199 0.47 4.93 -19.68
N LYS A 200 -0.67 4.24 -19.73
CA LYS A 200 -1.97 4.86 -20.01
C LYS A 200 -2.54 5.71 -18.87
N SER A 201 -2.10 5.45 -17.63
CA SER A 201 -2.56 6.19 -16.45
C SER A 201 -1.74 7.44 -16.14
N THR A 202 -0.57 7.57 -16.77
CA THR A 202 0.33 8.74 -16.66
C THR A 202 -0.05 9.77 -17.71
#